data_AF-A0A7C2B1F5-F1
#
_entry.id   AF-A0A7C2B1F5-F1
#
_cell.length_a   1.000
_cell.length_b   1.000
_cell.length_c   1.000
_cell.angle_alpha   90.00
_cell.angle_beta   90.00
_cell.angle_gamma   90.00
#
_symmetry.space_group_name_H-M   'P 1'
#
loop_
_entity.id
_entity.type
_entity.pdbx_description
1 polymer ?
#
loop_
_entity_poly.entity_id
_entity_poly.type
_entity_poly.pdbx_seq_one_letter_code
_entity_poly.pdbx_strand_id
1 'polypeptide(L)'
;ELARRIQATRAAKRPTLRTPRRVFDLLHARLADLEQETFLALHLDGKHRLRALRLVSIGTLTTSLVHPREVFRDAVRSSAAALIVVHNHPSGDPEPSGEDLAVTRRLQASGDLLGIPLLDHVILAANSFLSLRTRMDFDAKPRPSEVRGASTCRSCG
;
A
#
# COMPACT_ATOMS: atom_id res chain seq x y z
N GLU A 1 4.27 -19.82 38.65
CA GLU A 1 5.41 -20.07 37.74
C GLU A 1 5.04 -20.50 36.31
N LEU A 2 3.76 -20.43 35.90
CA LEU A 2 3.34 -20.68 34.51
C LEU A 2 3.42 -19.44 33.60
N ALA A 3 3.49 -18.23 34.17
CA ALA A 3 3.44 -16.97 33.43
C ALA A 3 4.74 -16.64 32.63
N ARG A 4 5.84 -17.37 32.86
CA ARG A 4 7.13 -17.12 32.19
C ARG A 4 7.38 -17.95 30.94
N ARG A 5 6.56 -18.98 30.65
CA ARG A 5 6.82 -19.92 29.54
C ARG A 5 6.18 -19.54 28.19
N ILE A 6 5.38 -18.47 28.12
CA ILE A 6 4.73 -18.04 26.85
C ILE A 6 5.60 -17.02 26.06
N GLN A 7 6.66 -16.46 26.66
CA GLN A 7 7.47 -15.39 26.04
C GLN A 7 8.72 -15.86 25.29
N ALA A 8 8.90 -17.16 25.06
CA ALA A 8 10.18 -17.70 24.59
C ALA A 8 10.16 -18.32 23.18
N THR A 9 9.30 -17.86 22.29
CA THR A 9 9.66 -17.81 20.86
C THR A 9 10.02 -16.36 20.60
N ARG A 10 11.32 -16.05 20.46
CA ARG A 10 11.79 -14.75 19.98
C ARG A 10 11.01 -14.44 18.70
N ALA A 11 9.96 -13.62 18.80
CA ALA A 11 9.30 -13.07 17.64
C ALA A 11 10.40 -12.31 16.90
N ALA A 12 10.81 -12.82 15.73
CA ALA A 12 11.77 -12.14 14.88
C ALA A 12 11.35 -10.67 14.82
N LYS A 13 12.29 -9.77 15.15
CA LYS A 13 11.98 -8.34 15.32
C LYS A 13 11.46 -7.83 13.98
N ARG A 14 10.14 -7.60 13.89
CA ARG A 14 9.48 -7.12 12.66
C ARG A 14 10.16 -5.83 12.19
N PRO A 15 10.47 -5.68 10.89
CA PRO A 15 11.12 -4.49 10.38
C PRO A 15 10.20 -3.28 10.59
N THR A 16 10.80 -2.14 10.94
CA THR A 16 10.09 -0.86 11.10
C THR A 16 10.23 -0.05 9.82
N LEU A 17 9.12 0.34 9.22
CA LEU A 17 9.05 0.97 7.90
C LEU A 17 8.64 2.43 8.04
N ARG A 18 9.60 3.28 8.39
CA ARG A 18 9.40 4.74 8.57
C ARG A 18 9.88 5.60 7.42
N THR A 19 10.56 4.99 6.46
CA THR A 19 11.15 5.70 5.31
C THR A 19 10.95 4.84 4.07
N PRO A 20 10.77 5.44 2.89
CA PRO A 20 10.65 4.68 1.64
C PRO A 20 11.91 3.84 1.36
N ARG A 21 13.10 4.31 1.77
CA ARG A 21 14.34 3.53 1.69
C ARG A 21 14.24 2.18 2.41
N ARG A 22 13.64 2.13 3.60
CA ARG A 22 13.43 0.87 4.34
C ARG A 22 12.45 -0.07 3.63
N VAL A 23 11.49 0.47 2.89
CA VAL A 23 10.57 -0.32 2.06
C VAL A 23 11.31 -0.90 0.86
N PHE A 24 12.12 -0.07 0.17
CA PHE A 24 13.00 -0.50 -0.90
C PHE A 24 13.96 -1.60 -0.43
N ASP A 25 14.73 -1.38 0.63
CA ASP A 25 15.70 -2.37 1.14
C ASP A 25 15.03 -3.72 1.50
N LEU A 26 13.76 -3.70 1.93
CA LEU A 26 13.00 -4.90 2.27
C LEU A 26 12.53 -5.68 1.05
N LEU A 27 12.14 -5.00 -0.03
CA LEU A 27 11.39 -5.59 -1.14
C LEU A 27 12.15 -5.65 -2.45
N HIS A 28 13.20 -4.85 -2.60
CA HIS A 28 13.96 -4.70 -3.84
C HIS A 28 14.40 -6.06 -4.41
N ALA A 29 15.06 -6.89 -3.59
CA ALA A 29 15.51 -8.22 -3.99
C ALA A 29 14.38 -9.21 -4.38
N ARG A 30 13.11 -8.89 -4.09
CA ARG A 30 11.95 -9.72 -4.44
C ARG A 30 11.17 -9.22 -5.65
N LEU A 31 11.28 -7.92 -5.95
CA LEU A 31 10.41 -7.25 -6.92
C LEU A 31 11.16 -6.64 -8.10
N ALA A 32 12.46 -6.34 -7.96
CA ALA A 32 13.21 -5.62 -8.98
C ALA A 32 13.34 -6.38 -10.31
N ASP A 33 13.48 -7.70 -10.23
CA ASP A 33 13.70 -8.56 -11.42
C ASP A 33 12.40 -9.19 -11.94
N LEU A 34 11.24 -8.79 -11.40
CA LEU A 34 9.96 -9.28 -11.90
C LEU A 34 9.60 -8.59 -13.21
N GLU A 35 9.38 -9.38 -14.26
CA GLU A 35 8.95 -8.90 -15.57
C GLU A 35 7.50 -8.38 -15.57
N GLN A 36 6.73 -8.71 -14.53
CA GLN A 36 5.35 -8.28 -14.35
C GLN A 36 5.25 -7.27 -13.22
N GLU A 37 4.43 -6.23 -13.43
CA GLU A 37 4.03 -5.32 -12.37
C GLU A 37 3.30 -6.09 -11.26
N THR A 38 3.74 -5.88 -10.02
CA THR A 38 3.24 -6.58 -8.84
C THR A 38 2.87 -5.56 -7.78
N PHE A 39 1.57 -5.45 -7.46
CA PHE A 39 1.09 -4.51 -6.45
C PHE A 39 0.91 -5.19 -5.10
N LEU A 40 1.60 -4.67 -4.08
CA LEU A 40 1.58 -5.15 -2.71
C LEU A 40 0.99 -4.12 -1.74
N ALA A 41 0.31 -4.62 -0.71
CA ALA A 41 -0.09 -3.85 0.47
C ALA A 41 0.67 -4.35 1.71
N LEU A 42 1.35 -3.43 2.39
CA LEU A 42 2.11 -3.67 3.61
C LEU A 42 1.28 -3.15 4.78
N HIS A 43 0.91 -4.07 5.67
CA HIS A 43 0.08 -3.76 6.83
C HIS A 43 0.99 -3.45 8.01
N LEU A 44 0.80 -2.29 8.62
CA LEU A 44 1.63 -1.81 9.71
C LEU A 44 0.89 -1.83 11.04
N ASP A 45 1.64 -2.02 12.14
CA ASP A 45 1.13 -1.75 13.48
C ASP A 45 1.30 -0.26 13.87
N GLY A 46 0.79 0.14 15.04
CA GLY A 46 0.91 1.53 15.53
C GLY A 46 2.34 2.00 15.82
N LYS A 47 3.34 1.12 15.72
CA LYS A 47 4.78 1.46 15.78
C LYS A 47 5.45 1.43 14.40
N HIS A 48 4.64 1.33 13.33
CA HIS A 48 5.05 1.21 11.93
C HIS A 48 5.87 -0.05 11.64
N ARG A 49 5.62 -1.14 12.36
CA ARG A 49 6.27 -2.43 12.11
C ARG A 49 5.42 -3.26 11.15
N LEU A 50 6.08 -3.93 10.22
CA LEU A 50 5.42 -4.78 9.24
C LEU A 50 4.73 -5.97 9.92
N ARG A 51 3.40 -6.00 9.88
CA ARG A 51 2.57 -7.11 10.37
C ARG A 51 2.34 -8.17 9.30
N ALA A 52 2.04 -7.73 8.09
CA ALA A 52 1.72 -8.59 6.97
C ALA A 52 2.08 -7.90 5.65
N LEU A 53 2.39 -8.72 4.66
CA LEU A 53 2.53 -8.32 3.26
C LEU A 53 1.47 -9.09 2.47
N ARG A 54 0.73 -8.36 1.63
CA ARG A 54 -0.35 -8.92 0.82
C ARG A 54 -0.15 -8.55 -0.63
N LEU A 55 -0.23 -9.56 -1.49
CA LEU A 55 -0.33 -9.38 -2.92
C LEU A 55 -1.76 -8.97 -3.25
N VAL A 56 -1.91 -7.84 -3.95
CA VAL A 56 -3.21 -7.32 -4.38
C VAL A 56 -3.44 -7.62 -5.85
N SER A 57 -2.43 -7.45 -6.69
CA SER A 57 -2.52 -7.66 -8.13
C SER A 57 -1.18 -8.03 -8.76
N ILE A 58 -1.24 -8.78 -9.86
CA ILE A 58 -0.11 -9.07 -10.76
C ILE A 58 -0.57 -8.69 -12.18
N GLY A 59 0.30 -8.03 -12.94
CA GLY A 59 0.02 -7.46 -14.25
C GLY A 59 -0.21 -5.95 -14.19
N THR A 60 -0.55 -5.36 -15.33
CA THR A 60 -0.64 -3.90 -15.50
C THR A 60 -1.55 -3.25 -14.47
N LEU A 61 -1.05 -2.21 -13.79
CA LEU A 61 -1.78 -1.52 -12.74
C LEU A 61 -2.95 -0.71 -13.28
N THR A 62 -4.15 -1.30 -13.29
CA THR A 62 -5.38 -0.56 -13.60
C THR A 62 -6.21 -0.30 -12.36
N THR A 63 -6.99 0.78 -12.37
CA THR A 63 -7.93 1.13 -11.28
C THR A 63 -8.99 0.06 -11.00
N SER A 64 -9.25 -0.82 -11.97
CA SER A 64 -10.14 -1.98 -11.84
C SER A 64 -9.51 -3.12 -11.07
N LEU A 65 -8.20 -3.34 -11.24
CA LEU A 65 -7.45 -4.42 -10.58
C LEU A 65 -7.08 -4.04 -9.14
N VAL A 66 -6.73 -2.78 -8.88
CA VAL A 66 -6.43 -2.30 -7.52
C VAL A 66 -7.62 -1.52 -6.96
N HIS A 67 -8.64 -2.28 -6.59
CA HIS A 67 -9.83 -1.73 -5.95
C HIS A 67 -9.60 -1.60 -4.42
N PRO A 68 -10.01 -0.49 -3.77
CA PRO A 68 -9.88 -0.32 -2.32
C PRO A 68 -10.40 -1.50 -1.50
N ARG A 69 -11.53 -2.09 -1.90
CA ARG A 69 -12.07 -3.34 -1.31
C ARG A 69 -11.02 -4.45 -1.13
N GLU A 70 -10.16 -4.69 -2.12
CA GLU A 70 -9.18 -5.78 -2.07
C GLU A 70 -8.00 -5.41 -1.15
N VAL A 71 -7.56 -4.15 -1.22
CA VAL A 71 -6.48 -3.62 -0.37
C VAL A 71 -6.89 -3.61 1.10
N PHE A 72 -8.08 -3.10 1.41
CA PHE A 72 -8.52 -2.87 2.78
C PHE A 72 -9.18 -4.08 3.45
N ARG A 73 -9.71 -5.06 2.69
CA ARG A 73 -10.30 -6.30 3.27
C ARG A 73 -9.33 -6.98 4.21
N ASP A 74 -8.10 -7.20 3.76
CA ASP A 74 -7.10 -7.88 4.56
C ASP A 74 -6.45 -6.94 5.58
N ALA A 75 -6.39 -5.64 5.31
CA ALA A 75 -5.91 -4.64 6.26
C ALA A 75 -6.76 -4.67 7.54
N VAL A 76 -8.09 -4.62 7.38
CA VAL A 76 -9.06 -4.72 8.49
C VAL A 76 -8.93 -6.05 9.23
N ARG A 77 -8.91 -7.18 8.51
CA ARG A 77 -8.74 -8.52 9.11
C ARG A 77 -7.46 -8.66 9.91
N SER A 78 -6.39 -7.99 9.46
CA SER A 78 -5.11 -8.01 10.15
C SER A 78 -4.98 -6.96 11.26
N SER A 79 -6.02 -6.16 11.51
CA SER A 79 -5.98 -4.99 12.41
C SER A 79 -4.77 -4.09 12.11
N ALA A 80 -4.60 -3.75 10.83
CA ALA A 80 -3.60 -2.78 10.41
C ALA A 80 -3.92 -1.41 11.01
N ALA A 81 -2.93 -0.77 11.60
CA ALA A 81 -3.05 0.62 12.04
C ALA A 81 -2.83 1.60 10.88
N ALA A 82 -2.14 1.15 9.82
CA ALA A 82 -1.78 1.94 8.66
C ALA A 82 -1.31 1.04 7.51
N LEU A 83 -1.27 1.58 6.30
CA LEU A 83 -0.80 0.89 5.09
C LEU A 83 0.38 1.60 4.43
N ILE A 84 1.25 0.84 3.79
CA ILE A 84 2.10 1.31 2.69
C ILE A 84 1.77 0.43 1.49
N VAL A 85 1.58 1.00 0.32
CA VAL A 85 1.45 0.22 -0.92
C VAL A 85 2.70 0.34 -1.76
N VAL A 86 2.98 -0.69 -2.55
CA VAL A 86 4.21 -0.82 -3.32
C VAL A 86 3.91 -1.48 -4.65
N HIS A 87 4.49 -1.00 -5.74
CA HIS A 87 4.59 -1.78 -6.97
C HIS A 87 5.95 -1.60 -7.63
N ASN A 88 6.32 -2.55 -8.49
CA ASN A 88 7.51 -2.45 -9.33
C ASN A 88 7.16 -1.96 -10.73
N HIS A 89 8.06 -1.21 -11.34
CA HIS A 89 8.08 -0.91 -12.77
C HIS A 89 9.17 -1.75 -13.45
N PRO A 90 8.79 -2.79 -14.23
CA PRO A 90 9.75 -3.60 -15.00
C PRO A 90 10.56 -2.79 -16.02
N SER A 91 10.08 -1.61 -16.42
CA SER A 91 10.78 -0.68 -17.31
C SER A 91 12.08 -0.13 -16.73
N GLY A 92 12.25 -0.19 -15.40
CA GLY A 92 13.42 0.36 -14.70
C GLY A 92 13.34 1.86 -14.37
N ASP A 93 12.23 2.54 -14.70
CA ASP A 93 11.98 3.93 -14.33
C ASP A 93 10.89 4.00 -13.24
N PRO A 94 11.17 4.56 -12.05
CA PRO A 94 10.19 4.68 -10.98
C PRO A 94 9.22 5.87 -11.14
N GLU A 95 9.23 6.58 -12.27
CA GLU A 95 8.30 7.67 -12.55
C GLU A 95 6.84 7.16 -12.64
N PRO A 96 5.89 7.72 -11.87
CA PRO A 96 4.50 7.27 -11.83
C PRO A 96 3.75 7.60 -13.11
N SER A 97 2.89 6.67 -13.52
CA SER A 97 1.85 6.89 -14.50
C SER A 97 0.67 7.69 -13.91
N GLY A 98 -0.24 8.15 -14.78
CA GLY A 98 -1.50 8.74 -14.34
C GLY A 98 -2.39 7.76 -13.55
N GLU A 99 -2.29 6.46 -13.84
CA GLU A 99 -3.02 5.41 -13.15
C GLU A 99 -2.50 5.21 -11.72
N ASP A 100 -1.19 5.27 -11.50
CA ASP A 100 -0.57 5.23 -10.17
C ASP A 100 -1.11 6.34 -9.28
N LEU A 101 -1.14 7.56 -9.81
CA LEU A 101 -1.66 8.72 -9.10
C LEU A 101 -3.16 8.57 -8.78
N ALA A 102 -3.94 8.06 -9.72
CA ALA A 102 -5.38 7.84 -9.53
C ALA A 102 -5.67 6.76 -8.48
N VAL A 103 -4.98 5.62 -8.55
CA VAL A 103 -5.06 4.55 -7.54
C VAL A 103 -4.66 5.09 -6.17
N THR A 104 -3.55 5.81 -6.08
CA THR A 104 -3.05 6.39 -4.82
C THR A 104 -4.08 7.31 -4.17
N ARG A 105 -4.65 8.27 -4.92
CA ARG A 105 -5.69 9.19 -4.39
C ARG A 105 -6.90 8.42 -3.88
N ARG A 106 -7.36 7.42 -4.64
CA ARG A 106 -8.51 6.59 -4.26
C ARG A 106 -8.25 5.81 -2.98
N LEU A 107 -7.04 5.28 -2.82
CA LEU A 107 -6.64 4.55 -1.62
C LEU A 107 -6.45 5.46 -0.40
N GLN A 108 -5.89 6.67 -0.57
CA GLN A 108 -5.83 7.68 0.49
C GLN A 108 -7.23 8.00 1.03
N ALA A 109 -8.14 8.41 0.14
CA ALA A 109 -9.51 8.75 0.52
C ALA A 109 -10.24 7.59 1.22
N SER A 110 -10.00 6.35 0.76
CA SER A 110 -10.58 5.16 1.38
C SER A 110 -9.97 4.85 2.75
N GLY A 111 -8.65 5.05 2.90
CA GLY A 111 -7.93 4.85 4.14
C GLY A 111 -8.37 5.82 5.22
N ASP A 112 -8.58 7.09 4.86
CA ASP A 112 -9.09 8.11 5.76
C ASP A 112 -10.51 7.78 6.24
N LEU A 113 -11.37 7.34 5.32
CA LEU A 113 -12.74 6.93 5.66
C LEU A 113 -12.77 5.72 6.63
N LEU A 114 -11.86 4.76 6.45
CA LEU A 114 -11.80 3.54 7.25
C LEU A 114 -10.98 3.71 8.55
N GLY A 115 -10.28 4.83 8.74
CA GLY A 115 -9.36 5.02 9.86
C GLY A 115 -8.08 4.17 9.75
N ILE A 116 -7.70 3.75 8.54
CA ILE A 116 -6.47 3.02 8.23
C ILE A 116 -5.71 3.85 7.18
N PRO A 117 -4.92 4.86 7.59
CA PRO A 117 -4.31 5.79 6.65
C PRO A 117 -3.29 5.09 5.74
N LEU A 118 -3.25 5.54 4.49
CA LEU A 118 -2.16 5.20 3.57
C LEU A 118 -0.98 6.11 3.87
N LEU A 119 0.12 5.55 4.37
CA LEU A 119 1.32 6.32 4.72
C LEU A 119 2.19 6.60 3.51
N ASP A 120 2.27 5.71 2.53
CA ASP A 120 3.08 5.94 1.34
C ASP A 120 2.64 5.02 0.21
N HIS A 121 2.99 5.41 -1.01
CA HIS A 121 3.01 4.53 -2.17
C HIS A 121 4.41 4.57 -2.78
N VAL A 122 5.14 3.45 -2.65
CA VAL A 122 6.52 3.34 -3.11
C VAL A 122 6.57 2.61 -4.45
N ILE A 123 7.14 3.26 -5.46
CA ILE A 123 7.39 2.67 -6.78
C ILE A 123 8.82 2.18 -6.79
N LEU A 124 9.02 0.89 -7.08
CA LEU A 124 10.33 0.27 -7.16
C LEU A 124 10.75 0.10 -8.61
N ALA A 125 12.00 0.41 -8.88
CA ALA A 125 12.66 0.12 -10.14
C ALA A 125 13.94 -0.69 -9.91
N ALA A 126 14.63 -1.06 -10.99
CA ALA A 126 15.78 -1.95 -10.98
C ALA A 126 16.93 -1.52 -10.06
N ASN A 127 17.15 -0.23 -9.80
CA ASN A 127 18.18 0.24 -8.86
C ASN A 127 17.75 1.49 -8.07
N SER A 128 16.48 1.85 -8.15
CA SER A 128 15.95 3.11 -7.63
C SER A 128 14.54 2.93 -7.12
N PHE A 129 14.04 3.95 -6.44
CA PHE A 129 12.64 4.00 -6.01
C PHE A 129 12.15 5.44 -5.96
N LEU A 130 10.84 5.59 -6.02
CA LEU A 130 10.15 6.84 -5.78
C LEU A 130 9.11 6.64 -4.67
N SER A 131 9.00 7.63 -3.78
CA SER A 131 7.91 7.75 -2.82
C SER A 131 6.90 8.76 -3.36
N LEU A 132 5.65 8.35 -3.57
CA LEU A 132 4.61 9.30 -3.96
C LEU A 132 4.27 10.28 -2.84
N ARG A 133 4.57 9.98 -1.57
CA ARG A 133 4.46 10.97 -0.48
C ARG A 133 5.28 12.23 -0.74
N THR A 134 6.40 12.16 -1.47
CA THR A 134 7.20 13.37 -1.76
C THR A 134 6.65 14.18 -2.94
N ARG A 135 5.66 13.67 -3.67
CA ARG A 135 5.09 14.33 -4.87
C ARG A 135 3.60 14.65 -4.76
N MET A 136 2.90 13.97 -3.86
CA MET A 136 1.47 14.14 -3.64
C MET A 136 1.24 14.62 -2.21
N ASP A 137 0.13 15.32 -2.01
CA ASP A 137 -0.32 15.68 -0.67
C ASP A 137 -1.03 14.48 -0.02
N PHE A 138 -0.31 13.79 0.87
CA PHE A 138 -0.83 12.67 1.66
C PHE A 138 -1.56 13.12 2.92
N ASP A 139 -1.47 14.40 3.28
CA ASP A 139 -2.06 14.95 4.50
C ASP A 139 -3.31 15.80 4.18
N ALA A 140 -3.59 16.05 2.89
CA ALA A 140 -4.82 16.64 2.40
C ALA A 140 -6.04 15.77 2.75
N LYS A 141 -7.04 16.38 3.38
CA LYS A 141 -8.34 15.72 3.62
C LYS A 141 -9.09 15.52 2.30
N PRO A 142 -9.66 14.33 2.04
CA PRO A 142 -10.37 14.05 0.80
C PRO A 142 -11.60 14.93 0.67
N ARG A 143 -11.84 15.47 -0.54
CA ARG A 143 -13.05 16.25 -0.80
C ARG A 143 -14.25 15.32 -0.94
N PRO A 144 -15.45 15.70 -0.47
CA PRO A 144 -16.65 14.84 -0.53
C PRO A 144 -17.02 14.32 -1.94
N SER A 145 -16.56 14.99 -3.00
CA SER A 145 -16.77 14.59 -4.39
C SER A 145 -15.88 13.42 -4.84
N GLU A 146 -14.72 13.21 -4.22
CA GLU A 146 -13.72 12.20 -4.61
C GLU A 146 -14.01 10.82 -4.03
N VAL A 147 -14.88 10.75 -3.01
CA VAL A 147 -15.31 9.50 -2.34
C VAL A 147 -16.41 8.77 -3.12
N ARG A 148 -17.12 9.47 -4.02
CA ARG A 148 -18.18 8.86 -4.84
C ARG A 148 -17.53 8.13 -6.02
N GLY A 149 -17.32 6.82 -5.86
CA GLY A 149 -17.07 5.94 -7.00
C GLY A 149 -18.15 6.16 -8.06
N ALA A 150 -17.73 6.40 -9.30
CA ALA A 150 -18.62 6.67 -10.41
C ALA A 150 -19.57 5.49 -10.63
N SER A 151 -20.79 5.61 -10.11
CA SER A 151 -21.97 4.88 -10.57
C SER A 151 -23.15 5.84 -10.49
N THR A 152 -23.20 6.80 -11.42
CA THR A 152 -24.47 7.43 -11.75
C THR A 152 -25.35 6.35 -12.36
N CYS A 153 -26.29 5.83 -11.57
CA CYS A 153 -27.45 5.10 -12.06
C CYS A 153 -28.12 6.01 -13.09
N ARG A 154 -27.95 5.70 -14.38
CA ARG A 154 -28.73 6.33 -15.45
C ARG A 154 -30.02 5.53 -15.59
N SER A 155 -31.12 6.27 -15.50
CA SER A 155 -32.49 5.93 -15.91
C SER A 155 -33.19 4.75 -15.21
N CYS A 156 -34.02 5.07 -14.22
CA CYS A 156 -35.37 4.50 -14.16
C CYS A 156 -36.29 5.48 -14.89
N GLY A 157 -36.62 5.15 -16.14
CA GLY A 157 -37.81 5.62 -16.83
C GLY A 157 -38.84 4.50 -16.86
#